data_AF-A0A6S6UI01-F1
#
_entry.id   AF-A0A6S6UI01-F1
#
_cell.length_a   1.000
_cell.length_b   1.000
_cell.length_c   1.000
_cell.angle_alpha   90.00
_cell.angle_beta   90.00
_cell.angle_gamma   90.00
#
_symmetry.space_group_name_H-M   'P 1'
#
loop_
_entity.id
_entity.type
_entity.pdbx_description
1 polymer ?
#
loop_
_entity_poly.entity_id
_entity_poly.type
_entity_poly.pdbx_seq_one_letter_code
_entity_poly.pdbx_strand_id
1 'polypeptide(L)'
;MSEVGFYDLAQYLHKEIFSCLRSIYLLHKNKTMSIPKEPRQLMINLMYLVLTAMLALNVSAEIINAFFALDKGNQHSMNIVNDQLDATTRGLEELLADDSKQNFKPIVPAVKDIRNTTKALIAYIDEIRDELIDKGGNSNGQRDDGDFIESHGEMVPKGKKNKDVTTRILVDGGKGDALEQKITSAKQHLIALYTTLLRENGKAFDLKEEEVELKIKGLEKNITLDVDDEWTHSDKKSWADFKFRQMPLAAVLPLLSQIQSNARSAEATMVNDLTAVAGGRTIVIDQFFPVINAEKSYVIKGEPFKAEISLGSYSSQLDPRNIQLTVNGAPLKIGEDGKAILTQNTSSAGSKKLTLGCKVTNPLTGEVKTGTSVFEYEVGMRSATVSADEMNVFYVGVKNPITVSAAGVPSAQLQVTSKGISMTGSGAKRVVTAKKTGIATITLSGGGLTKTDFKFRVKRIPDPVVKCAGKMDGVVKAGTFKAQLGLIPNLENFDFDARCNIQSYVLFYTKKGQDPYAIKGSGNRFSGQVLQVVQKAKANDTYMFTEVKAKCPGDIVARRVNGLSFKIR
;
A
#
# COMPACT_ATOMS: atom_id res chain seq x y z
N MET A 1 -26.13 32.27 -30.42
CA MET A 1 -27.09 33.03 -31.24
C MET A 1 -28.22 33.47 -30.33
N SER A 2 -27.92 34.44 -29.46
CA SER A 2 -28.30 35.86 -29.55
C SER A 2 -29.68 36.14 -28.92
N GLU A 3 -29.68 36.31 -27.59
CA GLU A 3 -30.76 36.90 -26.77
C GLU A 3 -31.22 38.29 -27.27
N VAL A 4 -30.42 38.93 -28.13
CA VAL A 4 -30.75 40.19 -28.81
C VAL A 4 -31.95 40.07 -29.76
N GLY A 5 -32.22 38.88 -30.32
CA GLY A 5 -33.32 38.69 -31.28
C GLY A 5 -34.71 38.59 -30.67
N PHE A 6 -34.84 38.16 -29.41
CA PHE A 6 -36.14 38.00 -28.75
C PHE A 6 -36.70 39.33 -28.24
N TYR A 7 -35.82 40.23 -27.79
CA TYR A 7 -36.19 41.58 -27.38
C TYR A 7 -36.67 42.44 -28.55
N ASP A 8 -36.06 42.29 -29.73
CA ASP A 8 -36.49 42.99 -30.94
C ASP A 8 -37.86 42.50 -31.44
N LEU A 9 -38.12 41.18 -31.37
CA LEU A 9 -39.43 40.62 -31.76
C LEU A 9 -40.55 41.08 -30.81
N ALA A 10 -40.28 41.14 -29.50
CA ALA A 10 -41.22 41.64 -28.50
C ALA A 10 -41.49 43.14 -28.67
N GLN A 11 -40.47 43.96 -28.97
CA GLN A 11 -40.67 45.38 -29.28
C GLN A 11 -41.45 45.60 -30.58
N TYR A 12 -41.26 44.73 -31.58
CA TYR A 12 -42.00 44.81 -32.85
C TYR A 12 -43.48 44.47 -32.67
N LEU A 13 -43.79 43.39 -31.94
CA LEU A 13 -45.15 43.00 -31.57
C LEU A 13 -45.83 44.07 -30.70
N HIS A 14 -45.10 44.66 -29.75
CA HIS A 14 -45.63 45.73 -28.90
C HIS A 14 -45.93 47.01 -29.70
N LYS A 15 -45.11 47.34 -30.72
CA LYS A 15 -45.36 48.47 -31.63
C LYS A 15 -46.55 48.22 -32.58
N GLU A 16 -46.68 47.02 -33.14
CA GLU A 16 -47.81 46.63 -33.99
C GLU A 16 -49.13 46.66 -33.21
N ILE A 17 -49.15 46.12 -31.99
CA ILE A 17 -50.33 46.13 -31.11
C ILE A 17 -50.68 47.56 -30.68
N PHE A 18 -49.70 48.41 -30.35
CA PHE A 18 -49.95 49.82 -30.05
C PHE A 18 -50.39 50.61 -31.29
N SER A 19 -49.88 50.28 -32.48
CA SER A 19 -50.31 50.91 -33.75
C SER A 19 -51.76 50.54 -34.08
N CYS A 20 -52.14 49.29 -33.82
CA CYS A 20 -53.50 48.80 -34.00
C CYS A 20 -54.45 49.42 -32.96
N LEU A 21 -54.06 49.45 -31.68
CA LEU A 21 -54.80 50.14 -30.61
C LEU A 21 -54.90 51.64 -30.84
N ARG A 22 -53.85 52.28 -31.39
CA ARG A 22 -53.85 53.71 -31.75
C ARG A 22 -54.72 53.98 -32.98
N SER A 23 -54.78 53.07 -33.95
CA SER A 23 -55.70 53.14 -35.09
C SER A 23 -57.16 52.93 -34.64
N ILE A 24 -57.41 52.02 -33.71
CA ILE A 24 -58.73 51.81 -33.08
C ILE A 24 -59.12 53.04 -32.24
N TYR A 25 -58.19 53.61 -31.48
CA TYR A 25 -58.39 54.82 -30.68
C TYR A 25 -58.62 56.07 -31.54
N LEU A 26 -57.90 56.22 -32.67
CA LEU A 26 -58.12 57.29 -33.65
C LEU A 26 -59.43 57.12 -34.42
N LEU A 27 -59.85 55.88 -34.72
CA LEU A 27 -61.19 55.55 -35.22
C LEU A 27 -62.31 55.90 -34.22
N HIS A 28 -62.01 55.86 -32.92
CA HIS A 28 -62.93 56.24 -31.85
C HIS A 28 -62.99 57.76 -31.64
N LYS A 29 -61.87 58.48 -31.81
CA LYS A 29 -61.79 59.93 -31.54
C LYS A 29 -62.35 60.83 -32.67
N ASN A 30 -62.44 60.31 -33.90
CA ASN A 30 -62.99 61.04 -35.06
C ASN A 30 -64.46 60.71 -35.40
N LYS A 31 -65.22 60.14 -34.47
CA LYS A 31 -66.67 59.99 -34.62
C LYS A 31 -67.40 60.94 -33.67
N THR A 32 -67.81 62.08 -34.22
CA THR A 32 -69.08 62.68 -33.83
C THR A 32 -70.14 61.58 -33.84
N MET A 33 -70.72 61.28 -32.68
CA MET A 33 -71.88 60.40 -32.57
C MET A 33 -73.04 61.05 -33.33
N SER A 34 -73.26 60.59 -34.57
CA SER A 34 -74.59 60.58 -35.16
C SER A 34 -75.10 59.14 -35.12
N ILE A 35 -76.23 58.93 -34.46
CA ILE A 35 -77.00 57.69 -34.48
C ILE A 35 -78.13 57.88 -35.51
N PRO A 36 -78.51 56.92 -36.36
CA PRO A 36 -77.81 55.71 -36.82
C PRO A 36 -77.57 55.74 -38.35
N LYS A 37 -76.46 55.17 -38.84
CA LYS A 37 -76.50 54.51 -40.16
C LYS A 37 -77.49 53.37 -40.01
N GLU A 38 -78.44 53.24 -40.94
CA GLU A 38 -79.61 52.34 -40.89
C GLU A 38 -79.42 51.05 -40.07
N PRO A 39 -80.47 50.49 -39.42
CA PRO A 39 -80.40 49.25 -38.63
C PRO A 39 -79.59 48.12 -39.27
N ARG A 40 -79.62 48.03 -40.62
CA ARG A 40 -78.80 47.15 -41.44
C ARG A 40 -77.28 47.34 -41.25
N GLN A 41 -76.76 48.57 -41.23
CA GLN A 41 -75.34 48.87 -41.05
C GLN A 41 -74.86 48.57 -39.62
N LEU A 42 -75.73 48.77 -38.62
CA LEU A 42 -75.45 48.40 -37.24
C LEU A 42 -75.35 46.88 -37.10
N MET A 43 -76.27 46.13 -37.71
CA MET A 43 -76.22 44.66 -37.79
C MET A 43 -74.95 44.17 -38.51
N ILE A 44 -74.56 44.81 -39.62
CA ILE A 44 -73.35 44.43 -40.37
C ILE A 44 -72.09 44.69 -39.53
N ASN A 45 -72.00 45.81 -38.82
CA ASN A 45 -70.85 46.11 -37.96
C ASN A 45 -70.78 45.15 -36.77
N LEU A 46 -71.93 44.84 -36.13
CA LEU A 46 -71.98 43.85 -35.05
C LEU A 46 -71.56 42.47 -35.56
N MET A 47 -72.02 42.08 -36.75
CA MET A 47 -71.64 40.82 -37.40
C MET A 47 -70.14 40.78 -37.71
N TYR A 48 -69.56 41.86 -38.24
CA TYR A 48 -68.11 41.93 -38.48
C TYR A 48 -67.31 41.85 -37.18
N LEU A 49 -67.79 42.47 -36.09
CA LEU A 49 -67.14 42.42 -34.78
C LEU A 49 -67.21 41.01 -34.19
N VAL A 50 -68.37 40.35 -34.27
CA VAL A 50 -68.55 38.96 -33.86
C VAL A 50 -67.71 38.00 -34.72
N LEU A 51 -67.65 38.21 -36.04
CA LEU A 51 -66.89 37.35 -36.95
C LEU A 51 -65.37 37.53 -36.79
N THR A 52 -64.92 38.77 -36.56
CA THR A 52 -63.51 39.06 -36.24
C THR A 52 -63.15 38.49 -34.86
N ALA A 53 -64.04 38.59 -33.87
CA ALA A 53 -63.84 37.96 -32.56
C ALA A 53 -63.84 36.43 -32.66
N MET A 54 -64.70 35.82 -33.48
CA MET A 54 -64.71 34.37 -33.73
C MET A 54 -63.46 33.88 -34.46
N LEU A 55 -62.94 34.65 -35.42
CA LEU A 55 -61.67 34.34 -36.07
C LEU A 55 -60.50 34.49 -35.09
N ALA A 56 -60.51 35.52 -34.25
CA ALA A 56 -59.48 35.75 -33.23
C ALA A 56 -59.50 34.71 -32.09
N LEU A 57 -60.67 34.14 -31.76
CA LEU A 57 -60.80 33.07 -30.74
C LEU A 57 -60.33 31.69 -31.23
N ASN A 58 -60.19 31.52 -32.54
CA ASN A 58 -59.70 30.31 -33.15
C ASN A 58 -58.17 30.29 -33.16
N VAL A 59 -57.59 29.21 -32.65
CA VAL A 59 -56.14 28.97 -32.74
C VAL A 59 -55.77 28.71 -34.21
N SER A 60 -54.68 29.33 -34.69
CA SER A 60 -54.22 29.19 -36.07
C SER A 60 -53.83 27.73 -36.37
N ALA A 61 -53.93 27.33 -37.64
CA ALA A 61 -53.61 25.97 -38.05
C ALA A 61 -52.13 25.63 -37.82
N GLU A 62 -51.25 26.62 -37.99
CA GLU A 62 -49.81 26.51 -37.79
C GLU A 62 -49.46 26.20 -36.32
N ILE A 63 -50.14 26.86 -35.38
CA ILE A 63 -49.95 26.62 -33.94
C ILE A 63 -50.39 25.21 -33.56
N ILE A 64 -51.52 24.74 -34.10
CA ILE A 64 -52.02 23.38 -33.84
C ILE A 64 -51.05 22.32 -34.38
N ASN A 65 -50.51 22.52 -35.59
CA ASN A 65 -49.52 21.62 -36.16
C ASN A 65 -48.21 21.60 -35.35
N ALA A 66 -47.78 22.76 -34.83
CA ALA A 66 -46.62 22.83 -33.94
C ALA A 66 -46.84 22.01 -32.65
N PHE A 67 -48.05 22.02 -32.07
CA PHE A 67 -48.37 21.19 -30.92
C PHE A 67 -48.30 19.68 -31.21
N PHE A 68 -48.78 19.23 -32.37
CA PHE A 68 -48.65 17.83 -32.77
C PHE A 68 -47.20 17.43 -33.06
N ALA A 69 -46.40 18.33 -33.62
CA ALA A 69 -44.97 18.11 -33.81
C ALA A 69 -44.24 17.96 -32.46
N LEU A 70 -44.59 18.78 -31.46
CA LEU A 70 -44.08 18.65 -30.09
C LEU A 70 -44.50 17.32 -29.45
N ASP A 71 -45.77 16.93 -29.60
CA ASP A 71 -46.28 15.66 -29.08
C ASP A 71 -45.54 14.45 -29.68
N LYS A 72 -45.38 14.43 -31.02
CA LYS A 72 -44.58 13.41 -31.73
C LYS A 72 -43.13 13.40 -31.27
N GLY A 73 -42.51 14.58 -31.12
CA GLY A 73 -41.14 14.71 -30.65
C GLY A 73 -40.95 14.13 -29.24
N ASN A 74 -41.87 14.43 -28.33
CA ASN A 74 -41.85 13.90 -26.96
C ASN A 74 -42.07 12.38 -26.94
N GLN A 75 -43.03 11.85 -27.69
CA GLN A 75 -43.25 10.40 -27.80
C GLN A 75 -42.03 9.68 -28.37
N HIS A 76 -41.39 10.24 -29.41
CA HIS A 76 -40.17 9.68 -29.98
C HIS A 76 -39.03 9.68 -28.97
N SER A 77 -38.82 10.79 -28.25
CA SER A 77 -37.82 10.89 -27.18
C SER A 77 -38.07 9.87 -26.07
N MET A 78 -39.32 9.69 -25.66
CA MET A 78 -39.70 8.69 -24.66
C MET A 78 -39.38 7.26 -25.10
N ASN A 79 -39.63 6.93 -26.36
CA ASN A 79 -39.33 5.59 -26.90
C ASN A 79 -37.83 5.33 -26.91
N ILE A 80 -37.01 6.31 -27.34
CA ILE A 80 -35.54 6.20 -27.29
C ILE A 80 -35.06 6.00 -25.85
N VAL A 81 -35.57 6.80 -24.91
CA VAL A 81 -35.20 6.68 -23.49
C VAL A 81 -35.63 5.33 -22.94
N ASN A 82 -36.80 4.81 -23.31
CA ASN A 82 -37.26 3.48 -22.88
C ASN A 82 -36.37 2.36 -23.43
N ASP A 83 -36.01 2.42 -24.71
CA ASP A 83 -35.10 1.43 -25.33
C ASP A 83 -33.71 1.47 -24.67
N GLN A 84 -33.22 2.67 -24.37
CA GLN A 84 -31.96 2.84 -23.63
C GLN A 84 -32.06 2.29 -22.21
N LEU A 85 -33.17 2.54 -21.51
CA LEU A 85 -33.44 1.96 -20.19
C LEU A 85 -33.50 0.44 -20.23
N ASP A 86 -34.11 -0.15 -21.27
CA ASP A 86 -34.15 -1.60 -21.48
C ASP A 86 -32.76 -2.19 -21.72
N ALA A 87 -31.90 -1.47 -22.47
CA ALA A 87 -30.51 -1.86 -22.65
C ALA A 87 -29.70 -1.74 -21.34
N THR A 88 -29.80 -0.61 -20.63
CA THR A 88 -29.10 -0.39 -19.36
C THR A 88 -29.54 -1.40 -18.30
N THR A 89 -30.84 -1.68 -18.19
CA THR A 89 -31.38 -2.66 -17.22
C THR A 89 -30.83 -4.07 -17.50
N ARG A 90 -30.81 -4.51 -18.77
CA ARG A 90 -30.22 -5.80 -19.15
C ARG A 90 -28.73 -5.87 -18.84
N GLY A 91 -27.98 -4.83 -19.18
CA GLY A 91 -26.56 -4.74 -18.87
C GLY A 91 -26.27 -4.77 -17.36
N LEU A 92 -27.13 -4.15 -16.56
CA LEU A 92 -27.06 -4.20 -15.10
C LEU A 92 -27.34 -5.61 -14.55
N GLU A 93 -28.36 -6.29 -15.06
CA GLU A 93 -28.67 -7.68 -14.67
C GLU A 93 -27.52 -8.63 -15.01
N GLU A 94 -26.93 -8.51 -16.20
CA GLU A 94 -25.73 -9.26 -16.60
C GLU A 94 -24.52 -8.95 -15.71
N LEU A 95 -24.28 -7.67 -15.42
CA LEU A 95 -23.20 -7.23 -14.55
C LEU A 95 -23.31 -7.81 -13.14
N LEU A 96 -24.53 -7.89 -12.61
CA LEU A 96 -24.81 -8.38 -11.25
C LEU A 96 -25.04 -9.90 -11.18
N ALA A 97 -24.95 -10.60 -12.31
CA ALA A 97 -24.90 -12.06 -12.33
C ALA A 97 -23.57 -12.61 -11.81
N ASP A 98 -22.51 -11.80 -11.81
CA ASP A 98 -21.19 -12.16 -11.26
C ASP A 98 -21.24 -12.28 -9.71
N ASP A 99 -20.73 -13.39 -9.19
CA ASP A 99 -20.67 -13.66 -7.74
C ASP A 99 -19.80 -12.66 -6.97
N SER A 100 -18.85 -11.98 -7.63
CA SER A 100 -18.07 -10.91 -7.02
C SER A 100 -18.88 -9.67 -6.67
N LYS A 101 -20.12 -9.54 -7.19
CA LYS A 101 -21.00 -8.38 -7.00
C LYS A 101 -22.26 -8.68 -6.20
N GLN A 102 -22.25 -9.73 -5.37
CA GLN A 102 -23.39 -10.14 -4.53
C GLN A 102 -23.94 -8.98 -3.67
N ASN A 103 -23.08 -8.11 -3.15
CA ASN A 103 -23.49 -6.95 -2.35
C ASN A 103 -24.35 -5.93 -3.11
N PHE A 104 -24.28 -5.90 -4.45
CA PHE A 104 -25.02 -4.98 -5.31
C PHE A 104 -26.33 -5.57 -5.85
N LYS A 105 -26.63 -6.84 -5.58
CA LYS A 105 -27.88 -7.50 -6.01
C LYS A 105 -29.18 -6.82 -5.58
N PRO A 106 -29.28 -6.13 -4.42
CA PRO A 106 -30.47 -5.38 -4.06
C PRO A 106 -30.85 -4.26 -5.05
N ILE A 107 -29.94 -3.86 -5.93
CA ILE A 107 -30.20 -2.83 -6.95
C ILE A 107 -31.20 -3.33 -8.01
N VAL A 108 -31.16 -4.61 -8.41
CA VAL A 108 -32.05 -5.17 -9.44
C VAL A 108 -33.54 -5.04 -9.09
N PRO A 109 -34.02 -5.51 -7.91
CA PRO A 109 -35.43 -5.35 -7.54
C PRO A 109 -35.82 -3.87 -7.39
N ALA A 110 -34.93 -3.01 -6.87
CA ALA A 110 -35.21 -1.59 -6.74
C ALA A 110 -35.36 -0.89 -8.11
N VAL A 111 -34.50 -1.21 -9.08
CA VAL A 111 -34.65 -0.75 -10.47
C VAL A 111 -35.99 -1.21 -11.02
N LYS A 112 -36.35 -2.49 -10.85
CA LYS A 112 -37.64 -3.02 -11.30
C LYS A 112 -38.84 -2.26 -10.71
N ASP A 113 -38.80 -1.93 -9.42
CA ASP A 113 -39.86 -1.17 -8.75
C ASP A 113 -39.95 0.28 -9.23
N ILE A 114 -38.80 0.93 -9.50
CA ILE A 114 -38.74 2.25 -10.14
C ILE A 114 -39.43 2.21 -11.51
N ARG A 115 -39.08 1.21 -12.34
CA ARG A 115 -39.68 1.06 -13.68
C ARG A 115 -41.17 0.78 -13.63
N ASN A 116 -41.62 -0.04 -12.68
CA ASN A 116 -43.04 -0.33 -12.47
C ASN A 116 -43.82 0.93 -12.07
N THR A 117 -43.25 1.75 -11.19
CA THR A 117 -43.86 3.01 -10.74
C THR A 117 -44.06 3.98 -11.91
N THR A 118 -43.01 4.19 -12.72
CA THR A 118 -43.08 5.05 -13.90
C THR A 118 -44.03 4.48 -14.96
N LYS A 119 -44.02 3.17 -15.19
CA LYS A 119 -44.94 2.50 -16.12
C LYS A 119 -46.40 2.67 -15.72
N ALA A 120 -46.71 2.56 -14.43
CA ALA A 120 -48.07 2.77 -13.91
C ALA A 120 -48.55 4.22 -14.09
N LEU A 121 -47.67 5.20 -13.88
CA LEU A 121 -47.99 6.61 -14.12
C LEU A 121 -48.23 6.89 -15.61
N ILE A 122 -47.36 6.40 -16.49
CA ILE A 122 -47.47 6.60 -17.93
C ILE A 122 -48.74 5.95 -18.47
N ALA A 123 -49.06 4.72 -18.05
CA ALA A 123 -50.28 4.05 -18.43
C ALA A 123 -51.54 4.84 -18.03
N TYR A 124 -51.55 5.43 -16.83
CA TYR A 124 -52.66 6.29 -16.41
C TYR A 124 -52.77 7.57 -17.26
N ILE A 125 -51.65 8.15 -17.68
CA ILE A 125 -51.66 9.31 -18.57
C ILE A 125 -52.15 8.92 -19.97
N ASP A 126 -51.77 7.73 -20.45
CA ASP A 126 -52.26 7.20 -21.73
C ASP A 126 -53.77 6.92 -21.69
N GLU A 127 -54.30 6.40 -20.57
CA GLU A 127 -55.75 6.26 -20.36
C GLU A 127 -56.48 7.61 -20.46
N ILE A 128 -55.95 8.64 -19.81
CA ILE A 128 -56.50 10.01 -19.90
C ILE A 128 -56.41 10.53 -21.34
N ARG A 129 -55.28 10.33 -22.01
CA ARG A 129 -55.08 10.74 -23.41
C ARG A 129 -56.12 10.08 -24.32
N ASP A 130 -56.30 8.77 -24.20
CA ASP A 130 -57.20 8.01 -25.06
C ASP A 130 -58.66 8.43 -24.84
N GLU A 131 -59.06 8.68 -23.59
CA GLU A 131 -60.39 9.20 -23.27
C GLU A 131 -60.62 10.63 -23.82
N LEU A 132 -59.61 11.49 -23.76
CA LEU A 132 -59.70 12.84 -24.33
C LEU A 132 -59.83 12.82 -25.86
N ILE A 133 -59.16 11.87 -26.52
CA ILE A 133 -59.25 11.66 -27.96
C ILE A 133 -60.65 11.13 -28.34
N ASP A 134 -61.14 10.08 -27.66
CA ASP A 134 -62.49 9.52 -27.85
C ASP A 134 -63.58 10.59 -27.65
N LYS A 135 -63.54 11.32 -26.52
CA LYS A 135 -64.54 12.35 -26.20
C LYS A 135 -64.43 13.59 -27.10
N GLY A 136 -63.28 13.81 -27.72
CA GLY A 136 -63.08 14.82 -28.76
C GLY A 136 -63.52 14.34 -30.16
N GLY A 137 -63.68 13.04 -30.36
CA GLY A 137 -63.94 12.39 -31.63
C GLY A 137 -65.37 11.86 -31.77
N ASN A 138 -65.52 10.54 -31.90
CA ASN A 138 -66.81 9.87 -32.09
C ASN A 138 -67.52 9.52 -30.77
N SER A 139 -66.81 9.59 -29.64
CA SER A 139 -67.31 9.32 -28.29
C SER A 139 -67.93 7.94 -28.10
N ASN A 140 -67.45 6.92 -28.81
CA ASN A 140 -67.95 5.55 -28.71
C ASN A 140 -67.39 4.76 -27.51
N GLY A 141 -66.48 5.37 -26.74
CA GLY A 141 -65.89 4.80 -25.54
C GLY A 141 -64.57 4.05 -25.78
N GLN A 142 -64.04 4.08 -27.00
CA GLN A 142 -62.74 3.51 -27.35
C GLN A 142 -62.02 4.42 -28.33
N ARG A 143 -60.70 4.53 -28.19
CA ARG A 143 -59.90 5.24 -29.18
C ARG A 143 -59.82 4.42 -30.46
N ASP A 144 -60.39 4.91 -31.55
CA ASP A 144 -60.36 4.24 -32.85
C ASP A 144 -60.16 5.20 -34.04
N ASP A 145 -60.09 4.65 -35.26
CA ASP A 145 -59.92 5.43 -36.49
C ASP A 145 -61.00 6.49 -36.68
N GLY A 146 -62.18 6.27 -36.09
CA GLY A 146 -63.31 7.19 -36.09
C GLY A 146 -63.08 8.45 -35.25
N ASP A 147 -62.05 8.52 -34.42
CA ASP A 147 -61.67 9.74 -33.67
C ASP A 147 -60.76 10.69 -34.44
N PHE A 148 -60.23 10.22 -35.57
CA PHE A 148 -59.24 10.95 -36.36
C PHE A 148 -59.84 11.45 -37.69
N ILE A 149 -59.26 12.53 -38.21
CA ILE A 149 -59.50 13.07 -39.54
C ILE A 149 -58.17 13.30 -40.24
N GLU A 150 -58.14 13.04 -41.54
CA GLU A 150 -56.98 13.36 -42.35
C GLU A 150 -56.89 14.88 -42.55
N SER A 151 -55.74 15.45 -42.23
CA SER A 151 -55.42 16.85 -42.44
C SER A 151 -53.99 16.97 -42.95
N HIS A 152 -53.83 17.40 -44.21
CA HIS A 152 -52.52 17.55 -44.86
C HIS A 152 -51.66 16.26 -44.85
N GLY A 153 -52.28 15.09 -45.08
CA GLY A 153 -51.61 13.80 -45.12
C GLY A 153 -51.29 13.19 -43.76
N GLU A 154 -51.70 13.81 -42.65
CA GLU A 154 -51.58 13.26 -41.30
C GLU A 154 -52.95 13.06 -40.64
N MET A 155 -53.09 11.95 -39.91
CA MET A 155 -54.27 11.66 -39.09
C MET A 155 -54.19 12.49 -37.81
N VAL A 156 -55.11 13.43 -37.63
CA VAL A 156 -55.19 14.30 -36.45
C VAL A 156 -56.53 14.11 -35.73
N PRO A 157 -56.60 14.27 -34.39
CA PRO A 157 -57.86 14.16 -33.66
C PRO A 157 -58.93 15.12 -34.20
N LYS A 158 -60.15 14.63 -34.42
CA LYS A 158 -61.33 15.42 -34.82
C LYS A 158 -61.54 16.61 -33.88
N GLY A 159 -61.42 16.34 -32.57
CA GLY A 159 -61.57 17.31 -31.50
C GLY A 159 -60.39 18.25 -31.29
N LYS A 160 -59.44 18.37 -32.21
CA LYS A 160 -58.19 19.15 -32.01
C LYS A 160 -58.37 20.58 -31.49
N LYS A 161 -59.46 21.25 -31.86
CA LYS A 161 -59.81 22.63 -31.40
C LYS A 161 -60.76 22.66 -30.20
N ASN A 162 -61.27 21.50 -29.75
CA ASN A 162 -62.25 21.39 -28.70
C ASN A 162 -61.62 21.72 -27.33
N LYS A 163 -62.14 22.77 -26.68
CA LYS A 163 -61.71 23.26 -25.37
C LYS A 163 -62.64 22.80 -24.24
N ASP A 164 -63.84 22.34 -24.59
CA ASP A 164 -64.86 21.96 -23.63
C ASP A 164 -64.61 20.55 -23.11
N VAL A 165 -64.13 19.64 -23.97
CA VAL A 165 -63.81 18.26 -23.59
C VAL A 165 -62.71 18.21 -22.54
N THR A 166 -61.63 18.97 -22.76
CA THR A 166 -60.50 19.07 -21.83
C THR A 166 -60.93 19.70 -20.50
N THR A 167 -61.69 20.80 -20.55
CA THR A 167 -62.21 21.47 -19.34
C THR A 167 -63.15 20.54 -18.56
N ARG A 168 -64.09 19.89 -19.24
CA ARG A 168 -65.10 19.02 -18.62
C ARG A 168 -64.49 17.80 -17.96
N ILE A 169 -63.46 17.20 -18.56
CA ILE A 169 -62.89 15.94 -18.07
C ILE A 169 -61.79 16.21 -17.03
N LEU A 170 -60.84 17.09 -17.35
CA LEU A 170 -59.67 17.32 -16.51
C LEU A 170 -59.94 18.30 -15.37
N VAL A 171 -60.80 19.30 -15.58
CA VAL A 171 -61.05 20.34 -14.57
C VAL A 171 -62.33 20.04 -13.81
N ASP A 172 -63.47 20.06 -14.49
CA ASP A 172 -64.77 19.91 -13.81
C ASP A 172 -65.04 18.43 -13.41
N GLY A 173 -64.44 17.48 -14.12
CA GLY A 173 -64.50 16.04 -13.84
C GLY A 173 -63.45 15.53 -12.86
N GLY A 174 -62.57 16.40 -12.35
CA GLY A 174 -61.57 16.07 -11.32
C GLY A 174 -60.41 15.18 -11.75
N LYS A 175 -60.33 14.74 -13.01
CA LYS A 175 -59.22 13.87 -13.47
C LYS A 175 -57.87 14.58 -13.48
N GLY A 176 -57.84 15.90 -13.63
CA GLY A 176 -56.62 16.70 -13.53
C GLY A 176 -56.07 16.74 -12.10
N ASP A 177 -56.94 16.89 -11.10
CA ASP A 177 -56.52 16.85 -9.69
C ASP A 177 -56.06 15.42 -9.31
N ALA A 178 -56.74 14.38 -9.84
CA ALA A 178 -56.29 12.99 -9.68
C ALA A 178 -54.93 12.73 -10.35
N LEU A 179 -54.69 13.33 -11.52
CA LEU A 179 -53.39 13.29 -12.20
C LEU A 179 -52.29 13.98 -11.37
N GLU A 180 -52.56 15.16 -10.83
CA GLU A 180 -51.65 15.89 -9.93
C GLU A 180 -51.24 15.03 -8.73
N GLN A 181 -52.22 14.39 -8.08
CA GLN A 181 -51.97 13.48 -6.96
C GLN A 181 -51.16 12.26 -7.38
N LYS A 182 -51.41 11.70 -8.57
CA LYS A 182 -50.62 10.58 -9.10
C LYS A 182 -49.19 10.96 -9.44
N ILE A 183 -48.96 12.16 -9.98
CA ILE A 183 -47.60 12.67 -10.23
C ILE A 183 -46.85 12.84 -8.90
N THR A 184 -47.49 13.48 -7.93
CA THR A 184 -46.89 13.75 -6.61
C THR A 184 -46.59 12.46 -5.85
N SER A 185 -47.52 11.50 -5.84
CA SER A 185 -47.32 10.20 -5.19
C SER A 185 -46.26 9.35 -5.91
N ALA A 186 -46.22 9.37 -7.25
CA ALA A 186 -45.16 8.70 -8.00
C ALA A 186 -43.78 9.31 -7.68
N LYS A 187 -43.64 10.64 -7.68
CA LYS A 187 -42.40 11.34 -7.31
C LYS A 187 -41.93 10.94 -5.91
N GLN A 188 -42.82 11.00 -4.92
CA GLN A 188 -42.51 10.63 -3.54
C GLN A 188 -42.12 9.15 -3.41
N HIS A 189 -42.83 8.27 -4.12
CA HIS A 189 -42.54 6.84 -4.09
C HIS A 189 -41.18 6.52 -4.73
N LEU A 190 -40.82 7.17 -5.84
CA LEU A 190 -39.52 7.05 -6.48
C LEU A 190 -38.38 7.50 -5.54
N ILE A 191 -38.53 8.67 -4.92
CA ILE A 191 -37.55 9.19 -3.94
C ILE A 191 -37.42 8.22 -2.75
N ALA A 192 -38.54 7.68 -2.26
CA ALA A 192 -38.54 6.73 -1.16
C ALA A 192 -37.81 5.43 -1.51
N LEU A 193 -38.08 4.84 -2.68
CA LEU A 193 -37.41 3.62 -3.15
C LEU A 193 -35.88 3.82 -3.23
N TYR A 194 -35.44 4.93 -3.81
CA TYR A 194 -34.01 5.26 -3.92
C TYR A 194 -33.37 5.52 -2.55
N THR A 195 -34.05 6.26 -1.69
CA THR A 195 -33.56 6.61 -0.35
C THR A 195 -33.42 5.36 0.52
N THR A 196 -34.43 4.49 0.55
CA THR A 196 -34.41 3.24 1.32
C THR A 196 -33.28 2.33 0.83
N LEU A 197 -33.14 2.16 -0.49
CA LEU A 197 -32.08 1.35 -1.05
C LEU A 197 -30.69 1.83 -0.61
N LEU A 198 -30.40 3.12 -0.74
CA LEU A 198 -29.09 3.68 -0.40
C LEU A 198 -28.83 3.72 1.10
N ARG A 199 -29.83 3.98 1.95
CA ARG A 199 -29.65 4.00 3.41
C ARG A 199 -29.43 2.61 3.99
N GLU A 200 -30.16 1.61 3.50
CA GLU A 200 -30.02 0.23 3.99
C GLU A 200 -28.77 -0.45 3.45
N ASN A 201 -28.39 -0.17 2.21
CA ASN A 201 -27.32 -0.88 1.51
C ASN A 201 -26.09 -0.01 1.21
N GLY A 202 -26.06 1.26 1.62
CA GLY A 202 -24.97 2.19 1.30
C GLY A 202 -23.59 1.68 1.72
N LYS A 203 -23.50 1.06 2.91
CA LYS A 203 -22.27 0.41 3.37
C LYS A 203 -21.87 -0.80 2.50
N ALA A 204 -22.85 -1.59 2.06
CA ALA A 204 -22.61 -2.73 1.17
C ALA A 204 -22.17 -2.28 -0.23
N PHE A 205 -22.63 -1.11 -0.66
CA PHE A 205 -22.21 -0.44 -1.90
C PHE A 205 -20.91 0.35 -1.77
N ASP A 206 -20.25 0.29 -0.61
CA ASP A 206 -18.99 0.98 -0.31
C ASP A 206 -19.10 2.51 -0.44
N LEU A 207 -20.30 3.05 -0.18
CA LEU A 207 -20.58 4.48 -0.12
C LEU A 207 -20.39 4.99 1.30
N LYS A 208 -19.76 6.17 1.43
CA LYS A 208 -19.71 6.88 2.71
C LYS A 208 -21.08 7.48 3.03
N GLU A 209 -21.38 7.64 4.32
CA GLU A 209 -22.65 8.25 4.77
C GLU A 209 -22.88 9.63 4.14
N GLU A 210 -21.82 10.44 4.03
CA GLU A 210 -21.86 11.76 3.39
C GLU A 210 -22.18 11.66 1.89
N GLU A 211 -21.67 10.65 1.18
CA GLU A 211 -21.93 10.43 -0.24
C GLU A 211 -23.38 9.97 -0.48
N VAL A 212 -23.91 9.13 0.39
CA VAL A 212 -25.32 8.70 0.38
C VAL A 212 -26.24 9.91 0.50
N GLU A 213 -26.02 10.76 1.49
CA GLU A 213 -26.85 11.95 1.71
C GLU A 213 -26.71 12.99 0.58
N LEU A 214 -25.51 13.15 0.00
CA LEU A 214 -25.33 14.01 -1.18
C LEU A 214 -26.09 13.49 -2.41
N LYS A 215 -26.08 12.18 -2.64
CA LYS A 215 -26.83 11.55 -3.75
C LYS A 215 -28.34 11.72 -3.58
N ILE A 216 -28.87 11.49 -2.37
CA ILE A 216 -30.30 11.68 -2.07
C ILE A 216 -30.71 13.13 -2.32
N LYS A 217 -30.00 14.10 -1.74
CA LYS A 217 -30.28 15.54 -1.95
C LYS A 217 -30.12 15.96 -3.41
N GLY A 218 -29.12 15.40 -4.10
CA GLY A 218 -28.90 15.64 -5.52
C GLY A 218 -30.06 15.14 -6.37
N LEU A 219 -30.61 13.97 -6.06
CA LEU A 219 -31.78 13.43 -6.74
C LEU A 219 -33.03 14.26 -6.44
N GLU A 220 -33.30 14.58 -5.18
CA GLU A 220 -34.47 15.39 -4.78
C GLU A 220 -34.51 16.75 -5.49
N LYS A 221 -33.34 17.36 -5.71
CA LYS A 221 -33.23 18.65 -6.40
C LYS A 221 -33.35 18.54 -7.93
N ASN A 222 -32.86 17.46 -8.53
CA ASN A 222 -32.72 17.34 -9.98
C ASN A 222 -33.77 16.43 -10.64
N ILE A 223 -34.68 15.84 -9.86
CA ILE A 223 -35.74 14.99 -10.40
C ILE A 223 -36.66 15.83 -11.30
N THR A 224 -36.83 15.39 -12.55
CA THR A 224 -37.60 16.11 -13.57
C THR A 224 -39.12 15.96 -13.42
N LEU A 225 -39.56 14.94 -12.69
CA LEU A 225 -40.98 14.69 -12.42
C LEU A 225 -41.44 15.59 -11.27
N ASP A 226 -42.08 16.70 -11.62
CA ASP A 226 -42.66 17.61 -10.64
C ASP A 226 -43.98 18.21 -11.10
N VAL A 227 -44.77 18.68 -10.13
CA VAL A 227 -45.92 19.54 -10.35
C VAL A 227 -45.46 20.96 -10.10
N ASP A 228 -45.56 21.82 -11.11
CA ASP A 228 -45.21 23.23 -10.97
C ASP A 228 -46.15 23.94 -9.99
N ASP A 229 -45.60 24.88 -9.21
CA ASP A 229 -46.31 25.70 -8.24
C ASP A 229 -46.71 27.07 -8.80
N GLU A 230 -46.48 27.33 -10.10
CA GLU A 230 -46.80 28.59 -10.78
C GLU A 230 -48.28 28.97 -10.63
N TRP A 231 -49.18 27.97 -10.56
CA TRP A 231 -50.60 28.19 -10.39
C TRP A 231 -50.95 28.89 -9.06
N THR A 232 -50.11 28.75 -8.03
CA THR A 232 -50.31 29.41 -6.72
C THR A 232 -50.14 30.93 -6.78
N HIS A 233 -49.51 31.44 -7.84
CA HIS A 233 -49.34 32.87 -8.11
C HIS A 233 -50.36 33.41 -9.13
N SER A 234 -51.33 32.58 -9.51
CA SER A 234 -52.36 32.90 -10.49
C SER A 234 -53.76 33.00 -9.85
N ASP A 235 -54.72 33.57 -10.57
CA ASP A 235 -56.13 33.66 -10.13
C ASP A 235 -56.91 32.33 -10.27
N LYS A 236 -56.22 31.20 -10.52
CA LYS A 236 -56.81 29.89 -10.78
C LYS A 236 -56.98 29.08 -9.50
N LYS A 237 -58.00 28.21 -9.48
CA LYS A 237 -58.41 27.50 -8.25
C LYS A 237 -57.62 26.23 -7.95
N SER A 238 -57.07 25.56 -8.97
CA SER A 238 -56.26 24.36 -8.84
C SER A 238 -55.22 24.28 -9.96
N TRP A 239 -54.24 23.38 -9.82
CA TRP A 239 -53.27 23.08 -10.88
C TRP A 239 -53.98 22.65 -12.18
N ALA A 240 -55.01 21.80 -12.06
CA ALA A 240 -55.79 21.35 -13.20
C ALA A 240 -56.52 22.52 -13.90
N ASP A 241 -57.08 23.46 -13.14
CA ASP A 241 -57.70 24.68 -13.66
C ASP A 241 -56.67 25.53 -14.43
N PHE A 242 -55.49 25.73 -13.86
CA PHE A 242 -54.40 26.49 -14.50
C PHE A 242 -53.88 25.83 -15.78
N LYS A 243 -53.67 24.51 -15.78
CA LYS A 243 -53.09 23.78 -16.91
C LYS A 243 -54.07 23.41 -18.01
N PHE A 244 -55.36 23.20 -17.72
CA PHE A 244 -56.27 22.58 -18.68
C PHE A 244 -57.53 23.38 -18.98
N ARG A 245 -57.91 24.37 -18.16
CA ARG A 245 -59.15 25.12 -18.42
C ARG A 245 -59.06 25.90 -19.73
N GLN A 246 -60.05 25.70 -20.60
CA GLN A 246 -60.16 26.33 -21.91
C GLN A 246 -58.95 26.07 -22.85
N MET A 247 -58.15 25.04 -22.55
CA MET A 247 -57.06 24.61 -23.44
C MET A 247 -57.60 23.68 -24.51
N PRO A 248 -57.30 23.91 -25.80
CA PRO A 248 -57.73 23.00 -26.87
C PRO A 248 -57.05 21.64 -26.72
N LEU A 249 -57.74 20.58 -27.13
CA LEU A 249 -57.20 19.21 -27.09
C LEU A 249 -55.81 19.09 -27.71
N ALA A 250 -55.56 19.76 -28.84
CA ALA A 250 -54.26 19.75 -29.49
C ALA A 250 -53.11 20.28 -28.61
N ALA A 251 -53.38 21.20 -27.67
CA ALA A 251 -52.39 21.72 -26.74
C ALA A 251 -52.23 20.84 -25.49
N VAL A 252 -53.28 20.11 -25.08
CA VAL A 252 -53.23 19.25 -23.90
C VAL A 252 -52.43 17.97 -24.17
N LEU A 253 -52.52 17.40 -25.36
CA LEU A 253 -51.76 16.19 -25.74
C LEU A 253 -50.23 16.31 -25.55
N PRO A 254 -49.55 17.36 -26.05
CA PRO A 254 -48.12 17.54 -25.82
C PRO A 254 -47.78 17.83 -24.36
N LEU A 255 -48.69 18.45 -23.58
CA LEU A 255 -48.49 18.62 -22.13
C LEU A 255 -48.48 17.28 -21.40
N LEU A 256 -49.41 16.38 -21.74
CA LEU A 256 -49.43 15.02 -21.20
C LEU A 256 -48.17 14.24 -21.60
N SER A 257 -47.75 14.33 -22.87
CA SER A 257 -46.47 13.80 -23.35
C SER A 257 -45.27 14.35 -22.59
N GLN A 258 -45.28 15.65 -22.25
CA GLN A 258 -44.19 16.26 -21.50
C GLN A 258 -44.08 15.66 -20.09
N ILE A 259 -45.22 15.43 -19.42
CA ILE A 259 -45.25 14.78 -18.10
C ILE A 259 -44.72 13.34 -18.21
N GLN A 260 -45.14 12.59 -19.23
CA GLN A 260 -44.64 11.24 -19.47
C GLN A 260 -43.12 11.24 -19.76
N SER A 261 -42.63 12.20 -20.54
CA SER A 261 -41.20 12.37 -20.82
C SER A 261 -40.42 12.72 -19.54
N ASN A 262 -40.96 13.60 -18.69
CA ASN A 262 -40.35 13.94 -17.41
C ASN A 262 -40.28 12.72 -16.48
N ALA A 263 -41.28 11.85 -16.49
CA ALA A 263 -41.29 10.60 -15.74
C ALA A 263 -40.21 9.62 -16.26
N ARG A 264 -40.05 9.50 -17.59
CA ARG A 264 -38.99 8.69 -18.21
C ARG A 264 -37.58 9.23 -17.93
N SER A 265 -37.40 10.54 -17.97
CA SER A 265 -36.12 11.18 -17.63
C SER A 265 -35.75 10.97 -16.16
N ALA A 266 -36.73 11.01 -15.25
CA ALA A 266 -36.53 10.70 -13.84
C ALA A 266 -36.13 9.23 -13.65
N GLU A 267 -36.85 8.30 -14.29
CA GLU A 267 -36.51 6.86 -14.32
C GLU A 267 -35.06 6.65 -14.83
N ALA A 268 -34.72 7.23 -15.98
CA ALA A 268 -33.38 7.14 -16.56
C ALA A 268 -32.28 7.66 -15.65
N THR A 269 -32.50 8.81 -15.00
CA THR A 269 -31.53 9.39 -14.08
C THR A 269 -31.26 8.46 -12.90
N MET A 270 -32.31 7.91 -12.29
CA MET A 270 -32.19 6.98 -11.16
C MET A 270 -31.53 5.66 -11.57
N VAL A 271 -31.96 5.05 -12.67
CA VAL A 271 -31.42 3.77 -13.15
C VAL A 271 -29.95 3.91 -13.54
N ASN A 272 -29.56 5.00 -14.22
CA ASN A 272 -28.18 5.24 -14.59
C ASN A 272 -27.29 5.47 -13.36
N ASP A 273 -27.77 6.22 -12.35
CA ASP A 273 -27.00 6.41 -11.12
C ASP A 273 -26.79 5.09 -10.35
N LEU A 274 -27.83 4.28 -10.23
CA LEU A 274 -27.74 2.95 -9.60
C LEU A 274 -26.83 2.00 -10.39
N THR A 275 -26.86 2.07 -11.72
CA THR A 275 -25.96 1.31 -12.58
C THR A 275 -24.51 1.75 -12.40
N ALA A 276 -24.25 3.05 -12.24
CA ALA A 276 -22.91 3.57 -11.96
C ALA A 276 -22.38 3.07 -10.61
N VAL A 277 -23.24 3.00 -9.58
CA VAL A 277 -22.89 2.43 -8.27
C VAL A 277 -22.49 0.95 -8.40
N ALA A 278 -23.21 0.17 -9.20
CA ALA A 278 -22.88 -1.25 -9.47
C ALA A 278 -21.64 -1.46 -10.37
N GLY A 279 -21.38 -0.52 -11.29
CA GLY A 279 -20.29 -0.59 -12.27
C GLY A 279 -18.91 -0.23 -11.72
N GLY A 280 -18.84 0.68 -10.76
CA GLY A 280 -17.64 1.48 -10.50
C GLY A 280 -16.48 0.87 -9.71
N ARG A 281 -16.56 -0.36 -9.19
CA ARG A 281 -15.50 -0.90 -8.30
C ARG A 281 -15.05 -2.31 -8.66
N THR A 282 -14.28 -2.42 -9.75
CA THR A 282 -13.37 -3.55 -9.95
C THR A 282 -12.08 -3.26 -9.18
N ILE A 283 -11.55 -4.22 -8.41
CA ILE A 283 -10.20 -4.11 -7.82
C ILE A 283 -9.20 -4.06 -8.98
N VAL A 284 -8.71 -2.87 -9.32
CA VAL A 284 -7.64 -2.71 -10.32
C VAL A 284 -6.29 -2.81 -9.60
N ILE A 285 -5.44 -3.70 -10.11
CA ILE A 285 -4.05 -3.81 -9.67
C ILE A 285 -3.26 -2.69 -10.35
N ASP A 286 -2.85 -1.67 -9.59
CA ASP A 286 -2.23 -0.45 -10.11
C ASP A 286 -0.73 -0.36 -9.80
N GLN A 287 -0.24 -1.14 -8.83
CA GLN A 287 1.17 -1.13 -8.44
C GLN A 287 1.85 -2.48 -8.71
N PHE A 288 3.01 -2.42 -9.35
CA PHE A 288 3.84 -3.58 -9.67
C PHE A 288 5.27 -3.33 -9.17
N PHE A 289 5.86 -4.32 -8.50
CA PHE A 289 7.23 -4.24 -7.99
C PHE A 289 7.91 -5.60 -8.10
N PRO A 290 9.17 -5.68 -8.56
CA PRO A 290 9.91 -6.93 -8.59
C PRO A 290 10.29 -7.36 -7.17
N VAL A 291 10.18 -8.66 -6.89
CA VAL A 291 10.57 -9.30 -5.63
C VAL A 291 11.64 -10.33 -5.94
N ILE A 292 12.80 -10.22 -5.29
CA ILE A 292 13.88 -11.22 -5.41
C ILE A 292 13.83 -12.17 -4.23
N ASN A 293 13.82 -13.47 -4.51
CA ASN A 293 13.92 -14.54 -3.52
C ASN A 293 15.20 -15.34 -3.78
N ALA A 294 16.26 -15.01 -3.06
CA ALA A 294 17.55 -15.71 -3.17
C ALA A 294 17.56 -16.96 -2.30
N GLU A 295 18.14 -18.07 -2.80
CA GLU A 295 18.32 -19.30 -2.00
C GLU A 295 19.24 -19.05 -0.79
N LYS A 296 20.24 -18.18 -0.95
CA LYS A 296 21.17 -17.75 0.10
C LYS A 296 21.47 -16.27 -0.05
N SER A 297 21.41 -15.54 1.06
CA SER A 297 21.78 -14.12 1.11
C SER A 297 23.29 -13.87 1.22
N TYR A 298 24.10 -14.91 1.44
CA TYR A 298 25.55 -14.84 1.50
C TYR A 298 26.17 -15.90 0.58
N VAL A 299 27.06 -15.48 -0.33
CA VAL A 299 27.77 -16.36 -1.27
C VAL A 299 29.26 -16.06 -1.24
N ILE A 300 30.08 -17.11 -1.37
CA ILE A 300 31.53 -16.99 -1.41
C ILE A 300 31.97 -16.68 -2.85
N LYS A 301 33.00 -15.85 -3.01
CA LYS A 301 33.56 -15.51 -4.33
C LYS A 301 33.89 -16.78 -5.12
N GLY A 302 33.23 -16.96 -6.27
CA GLY A 302 33.40 -18.12 -7.15
C GLY A 302 32.22 -19.11 -7.13
N GLU A 303 31.33 -19.03 -6.14
CA GLU A 303 30.07 -19.79 -6.14
C GLU A 303 28.99 -19.07 -6.98
N PRO A 304 28.12 -19.80 -7.70
CA PRO A 304 27.02 -19.19 -8.46
C PRO A 304 25.94 -18.64 -7.52
N PHE A 305 25.55 -17.38 -7.73
CA PHE A 305 24.41 -16.77 -7.05
C PHE A 305 23.10 -17.22 -7.72
N LYS A 306 22.23 -17.90 -6.97
CA LYS A 306 20.91 -18.37 -7.43
C LYS A 306 19.79 -17.60 -6.73
N ALA A 307 18.90 -17.00 -7.52
CA ALA A 307 17.72 -16.32 -7.02
C ALA A 307 16.56 -16.41 -8.02
N GLU A 308 15.34 -16.52 -7.50
CA GLU A 308 14.10 -16.41 -8.27
C GLU A 308 13.62 -14.95 -8.23
N ILE A 309 13.19 -14.42 -9.37
CA ILE A 309 12.64 -13.07 -9.47
C ILE A 309 11.15 -13.20 -9.78
N SER A 310 10.32 -12.68 -8.89
CA SER A 310 8.87 -12.69 -8.97
C SER A 310 8.32 -11.29 -9.19
N LEU A 311 7.14 -11.18 -9.80
CA LEU A 311 6.40 -9.91 -9.87
C LEU A 311 5.46 -9.82 -8.66
N GLY A 312 5.74 -8.90 -7.76
CA GLY A 312 4.81 -8.47 -6.72
C GLY A 312 3.83 -7.45 -7.31
N SER A 313 2.56 -7.56 -6.92
CA SER A 313 1.53 -6.64 -7.37
C SER A 313 0.63 -6.24 -6.21
N TYR A 314 0.23 -4.97 -6.16
CA TYR A 314 -0.60 -4.39 -5.11
C TYR A 314 -1.65 -3.46 -5.72
N SER A 315 -2.77 -3.27 -5.01
CA SER A 315 -3.80 -2.28 -5.37
C SER A 315 -3.83 -1.21 -4.29
N SER A 316 -3.67 0.07 -4.67
CA SER A 316 -3.80 1.19 -3.73
C SER A 316 -5.19 1.29 -3.08
N GLN A 317 -6.19 0.66 -3.68
CA GLN A 317 -7.58 0.64 -3.20
C GLN A 317 -7.85 -0.46 -2.16
N LEU A 318 -6.92 -1.40 -1.97
CA LEU A 318 -7.02 -2.43 -0.93
C LEU A 318 -6.62 -1.82 0.42
N ASP A 319 -7.55 -1.83 1.38
CA ASP A 319 -7.28 -1.41 2.76
C ASP A 319 -6.22 -2.35 3.40
N PRO A 320 -5.11 -1.82 3.94
CA PRO A 320 -4.08 -2.62 4.61
C PRO A 320 -4.59 -3.53 5.73
N ARG A 321 -5.76 -3.25 6.31
CA ARG A 321 -6.41 -4.10 7.33
C ARG A 321 -6.90 -5.45 6.79
N ASN A 322 -7.13 -5.56 5.49
CA ASN A 322 -7.58 -6.80 4.84
C ASN A 322 -6.41 -7.75 4.50
N ILE A 323 -5.18 -7.32 4.78
CA ILE A 323 -3.97 -8.07 4.50
C ILE A 323 -3.27 -8.34 5.83
N GLN A 324 -2.88 -9.58 6.04
CA GLN A 324 -2.10 -9.98 7.20
C GLN A 324 -0.81 -10.65 6.73
N LEU A 325 0.32 -10.04 7.08
CA LEU A 325 1.65 -10.62 6.91
C LEU A 325 2.15 -11.13 8.25
N THR A 326 2.71 -12.33 8.27
CA THR A 326 3.24 -12.98 9.46
C THR A 326 4.65 -13.49 9.22
N VAL A 327 5.51 -13.38 10.23
CA VAL A 327 6.86 -13.95 10.24
C VAL A 327 7.00 -14.81 11.48
N ASN A 328 7.26 -16.11 11.30
CA ASN A 328 7.31 -17.10 12.37
C ASN A 328 6.04 -17.08 13.27
N GLY A 329 4.88 -16.79 12.66
CA GLY A 329 3.60 -16.66 13.35
C GLY A 329 3.30 -15.29 13.99
N ALA A 330 4.26 -14.37 14.05
CA ALA A 330 4.04 -13.02 14.56
C ALA A 330 3.56 -12.07 13.45
N PRO A 331 2.48 -11.29 13.65
CA PRO A 331 1.98 -10.35 12.65
C PRO A 331 2.90 -9.14 12.48
N LEU A 332 3.06 -8.69 11.23
CA LEU A 332 3.78 -7.47 10.89
C LEU A 332 2.81 -6.33 10.57
N LYS A 333 3.25 -5.10 10.86
CA LYS A 333 2.55 -3.88 10.44
C LYS A 333 2.85 -3.61 8.96
N ILE A 334 1.79 -3.46 8.17
CA ILE A 334 1.87 -3.18 6.73
C ILE A 334 1.77 -1.67 6.52
N GLY A 335 2.65 -1.13 5.68
CA GLY A 335 2.60 0.26 5.21
C GLY A 335 1.54 0.48 4.13
N GLU A 336 1.34 1.73 3.73
CA GLU A 336 0.36 2.09 2.69
C GLU A 336 0.72 1.52 1.30
N ASP A 337 1.97 1.12 1.09
CA ASP A 337 2.48 0.51 -0.14
C ASP A 337 2.41 -1.03 -0.15
N GLY A 338 1.69 -1.63 0.81
CA GLY A 338 1.53 -3.08 0.93
C GLY A 338 2.78 -3.82 1.43
N LYS A 339 3.82 -3.10 1.86
CA LYS A 339 5.08 -3.68 2.35
C LYS A 339 5.16 -3.66 3.87
N ALA A 340 5.90 -4.60 4.43
CA ALA A 340 6.21 -4.65 5.86
C ALA A 340 7.73 -4.72 6.07
N ILE A 341 8.23 -3.94 7.03
CA ILE A 341 9.65 -3.93 7.39
C ILE A 341 9.85 -4.83 8.61
N LEU A 342 10.71 -5.84 8.47
CA LEU A 342 11.14 -6.70 9.57
C LEU A 342 12.55 -6.30 10.01
N THR A 343 12.70 -5.94 11.29
CA THR A 343 14.00 -5.69 11.93
C THR A 343 14.17 -6.67 13.09
N GLN A 344 15.16 -7.56 13.00
CA GLN A 344 15.47 -8.53 14.05
C GLN A 344 16.98 -8.55 14.34
N ASN A 345 17.33 -8.51 15.63
CA ASN A 345 18.72 -8.64 16.06
C ASN A 345 19.17 -10.11 16.00
N THR A 346 20.32 -10.38 15.37
CA THR A 346 20.90 -11.72 15.24
C THR A 346 22.00 -11.94 16.27
N SER A 347 21.82 -12.88 17.20
CA SER A 347 22.78 -13.13 18.31
C SER A 347 23.67 -14.36 18.14
N SER A 348 23.29 -15.31 17.26
CA SER A 348 24.01 -16.57 17.05
C SER A 348 24.34 -16.77 15.57
N ALA A 349 25.57 -17.21 15.31
CA ALA A 349 26.04 -17.52 13.97
C ALA A 349 25.38 -18.81 13.41
N GLY A 350 25.35 -18.93 12.09
CA GLY A 350 24.80 -20.09 11.36
C GLY A 350 23.53 -19.78 10.56
N SER A 351 22.98 -20.81 9.91
CA SER A 351 21.75 -20.71 9.11
C SER A 351 20.52 -20.48 10.00
N LYS A 352 19.68 -19.54 9.60
CA LYS A 352 18.41 -19.17 10.22
C LYS A 352 17.31 -19.28 9.17
N LYS A 353 16.13 -19.78 9.57
CA LYS A 353 14.96 -19.86 8.71
C LYS A 353 13.89 -18.89 9.20
N LEU A 354 13.24 -18.20 8.27
CA LEU A 354 12.06 -17.38 8.48
C LEU A 354 10.90 -18.02 7.74
N THR A 355 9.83 -18.35 8.47
CA THR A 355 8.58 -18.81 7.86
C THR A 355 7.69 -17.60 7.66
N LEU A 356 7.43 -17.26 6.40
CA LEU A 356 6.57 -16.16 5.99
C LEU A 356 5.17 -16.71 5.69
N GLY A 357 4.14 -16.06 6.22
CA GLY A 357 2.76 -16.35 5.89
C GLY A 357 2.04 -15.07 5.47
N CYS A 358 1.29 -15.13 4.37
CA CYS A 358 0.38 -14.07 3.96
C CYS A 358 -1.06 -14.58 3.97
N LYS A 359 -1.97 -13.69 4.35
CA LYS A 359 -3.41 -13.88 4.28
C LYS A 359 -4.00 -12.62 3.67
N VAL A 360 -4.65 -12.75 2.52
CA VAL A 360 -5.32 -11.65 1.82
C VAL A 360 -6.80 -11.97 1.81
N THR A 361 -7.60 -11.10 2.42
CA THR A 361 -9.06 -11.17 2.36
C THR A 361 -9.52 -10.28 1.23
N ASN A 362 -10.24 -10.82 0.25
CA ASN A 362 -10.87 -10.01 -0.77
C ASN A 362 -12.06 -9.25 -0.13
N PRO A 363 -12.07 -7.91 -0.15
CA PRO A 363 -13.14 -7.13 0.47
C PRO A 363 -14.50 -7.28 -0.25
N LEU A 364 -14.49 -7.66 -1.53
CA LEU A 364 -15.71 -7.84 -2.33
C LEU A 364 -16.34 -9.22 -2.15
N THR A 365 -15.53 -10.29 -2.12
CA THR A 365 -16.03 -11.68 -2.06
C THR A 365 -15.97 -12.29 -0.66
N GLY A 366 -15.23 -11.68 0.28
CA GLY A 366 -14.93 -12.27 1.58
C GLY A 366 -14.01 -13.50 1.52
N GLU A 367 -13.57 -13.90 0.32
CA GLU A 367 -12.70 -15.05 0.13
C GLU A 367 -11.30 -14.74 0.68
N VAL A 368 -10.80 -15.66 1.49
CA VAL A 368 -9.48 -15.55 2.11
C VAL A 368 -8.52 -16.45 1.35
N LYS A 369 -7.50 -15.85 0.74
CA LYS A 369 -6.39 -16.60 0.15
C LYS A 369 -5.16 -16.52 1.05
N THR A 370 -4.54 -17.67 1.26
CA THR A 370 -3.33 -17.80 2.07
C THR A 370 -2.17 -18.29 1.23
N GLY A 371 -0.97 -17.81 1.57
CA GLY A 371 0.28 -18.26 0.99
C GLY A 371 1.35 -18.39 2.06
N THR A 372 2.24 -19.36 1.92
CA THR A 372 3.36 -19.54 2.82
C THR A 372 4.65 -19.69 2.03
N SER A 373 5.74 -19.16 2.57
CA SER A 373 7.09 -19.34 2.02
C SER A 373 8.11 -19.42 3.15
N VAL A 374 9.25 -20.04 2.87
CA VAL A 374 10.35 -20.14 3.82
C VAL A 374 11.56 -19.45 3.21
N PHE A 375 12.15 -18.52 3.97
CA PHE A 375 13.36 -17.81 3.59
C PHE A 375 14.50 -18.20 4.52
N GLU A 376 15.64 -18.61 3.96
CA GLU A 376 16.84 -18.98 4.74
C GLU A 376 17.91 -17.90 4.61
N TYR A 377 18.47 -17.45 5.73
CA TYR A 377 19.57 -16.49 5.77
C TYR A 377 20.67 -16.96 6.71
N GLU A 378 21.92 -16.68 6.38
CA GLU A 378 23.08 -17.09 7.18
C GLU A 378 23.68 -15.91 7.94
N VAL A 379 23.88 -16.09 9.25
CA VAL A 379 24.53 -15.10 10.09
C VAL A 379 26.02 -15.45 10.21
N GLY A 380 26.84 -14.72 9.48
CA GLY A 380 28.30 -14.82 9.57
C GLY A 380 28.85 -14.01 10.76
N MET A 381 29.88 -14.55 11.42
CA MET A 381 30.67 -13.78 12.39
C MET A 381 31.80 -13.08 11.66
N ARG A 382 31.85 -11.74 11.70
CA ARG A 382 33.00 -10.99 11.21
C ARG A 382 34.17 -11.25 12.17
N SER A 383 35.18 -11.99 11.73
CA SER A 383 36.42 -12.17 12.50
C SER A 383 37.54 -11.36 11.85
N ALA A 384 38.15 -10.49 12.64
CA ALA A 384 39.39 -9.83 12.30
C ALA A 384 40.52 -10.56 13.04
N THR A 385 41.60 -10.89 12.33
CA THR A 385 42.80 -11.45 12.95
C THR A 385 43.88 -10.37 12.95
N VAL A 386 44.38 -10.05 14.13
CA VAL A 386 45.53 -9.16 14.31
C VAL A 386 46.68 -10.04 14.76
N SER A 387 47.69 -10.20 13.91
CA SER A 387 48.91 -10.95 14.21
C SER A 387 50.12 -10.02 14.17
N ALA A 388 51.04 -10.17 15.11
CA ALA A 388 52.33 -9.52 15.05
C ALA A 388 53.29 -10.36 14.20
N ASP A 389 53.71 -9.84 13.05
CA ASP A 389 54.50 -10.59 12.05
C ASP A 389 55.83 -11.12 12.60
N GLU A 390 56.47 -10.37 13.49
CA GLU A 390 57.72 -10.78 14.14
C GLU A 390 57.54 -11.76 15.32
N MET A 391 56.31 -12.07 15.72
CA MET A 391 56.02 -13.03 16.80
C MET A 391 55.83 -14.46 16.28
N ASN A 392 56.13 -14.73 15.01
CA ASN A 392 56.12 -16.06 14.38
C ASN A 392 57.27 -16.98 14.87
N VAL A 393 57.42 -17.14 16.18
CA VAL A 393 58.51 -17.87 16.82
C VAL A 393 57.98 -19.01 17.70
N PHE A 394 58.61 -20.18 17.61
CA PHE A 394 58.45 -21.28 18.57
C PHE A 394 59.74 -21.50 19.35
N TYR A 395 59.61 -21.80 20.63
CA TYR A 395 60.74 -22.16 21.48
C TYR A 395 60.86 -23.67 21.62
N VAL A 396 62.07 -24.19 21.44
CA VAL A 396 62.41 -25.60 21.66
C VAL A 396 62.26 -25.94 23.14
N GLY A 397 61.71 -27.12 23.45
CA GLY A 397 61.65 -27.65 24.83
C GLY A 397 60.49 -27.16 25.68
N VAL A 398 59.65 -26.25 25.17
CA VAL A 398 58.41 -25.80 25.82
C VAL A 398 57.18 -26.11 24.96
N LYS A 399 56.00 -26.09 25.58
CA LYS A 399 54.71 -26.19 24.90
C LYS A 399 54.33 -24.81 24.34
N ASN A 400 54.20 -24.70 23.02
CA ASN A 400 53.86 -23.46 22.33
C ASN A 400 52.37 -23.51 21.92
N PRO A 401 51.44 -22.88 22.65
CA PRO A 401 50.03 -22.88 22.30
C PRO A 401 49.78 -21.97 21.08
N ILE A 402 48.95 -22.44 20.15
CA ILE A 402 48.52 -21.67 18.98
C ILE A 402 47.01 -21.81 18.79
N THR A 403 46.41 -20.80 18.17
CA THR A 403 45.04 -20.85 17.67
C THR A 403 45.08 -20.72 16.15
N VAL A 404 44.41 -21.64 15.47
CA VAL A 404 44.34 -21.69 14.01
C VAL A 404 42.90 -21.45 13.59
N SER A 405 42.70 -20.46 12.74
CA SER A 405 41.44 -20.16 12.08
C SER A 405 41.70 -19.75 10.63
N ALA A 406 40.73 -20.04 9.76
CA ALA A 406 40.73 -19.57 8.39
C ALA A 406 39.39 -18.87 8.14
N ALA A 407 39.44 -17.66 7.56
CA ALA A 407 38.23 -16.89 7.28
C ALA A 407 37.35 -17.66 6.28
N GLY A 408 36.06 -17.82 6.62
CA GLY A 408 35.09 -18.51 5.76
C GLY A 408 35.15 -20.04 5.81
N VAL A 409 35.99 -20.65 6.65
CA VAL A 409 36.07 -22.11 6.79
C VAL A 409 35.74 -22.55 8.22
N PRO A 410 34.71 -23.38 8.43
CA PRO A 410 34.43 -23.96 9.75
C PRO A 410 35.61 -24.79 10.27
N SER A 411 35.94 -24.65 11.57
CA SER A 411 37.07 -25.34 12.22
C SER A 411 37.04 -26.87 12.09
N ALA A 412 35.87 -27.47 11.85
CA ALA A 412 35.70 -28.91 11.63
C ALA A 412 36.18 -29.37 10.24
N GLN A 413 36.10 -28.50 9.23
CA GLN A 413 36.54 -28.78 7.86
C GLN A 413 38.00 -28.36 7.62
N LEU A 414 38.62 -27.66 8.57
CA LEU A 414 39.98 -27.16 8.48
C LEU A 414 41.00 -28.26 8.82
N GLN A 415 41.75 -28.68 7.80
CA GLN A 415 42.88 -29.58 7.93
C GLN A 415 44.17 -28.78 8.16
N VAL A 416 44.90 -29.14 9.21
CA VAL A 416 46.15 -28.48 9.59
C VAL A 416 47.23 -29.55 9.69
N THR A 417 48.28 -29.39 8.89
CA THR A 417 49.45 -30.27 8.87
C THR A 417 50.70 -29.48 9.28
N SER A 418 51.73 -30.17 9.77
CA SER A 418 52.95 -29.52 10.21
C SER A 418 54.21 -30.25 9.78
N LYS A 419 55.29 -29.50 9.49
CA LYS A 419 56.61 -30.01 9.14
C LYS A 419 57.67 -29.41 10.05
N GLY A 420 58.59 -30.25 10.55
CA GLY A 420 59.67 -29.85 11.45
C GLY A 420 59.28 -29.69 12.92
N ILE A 421 58.01 -29.90 13.26
CA ILE A 421 57.44 -29.82 14.62
C ILE A 421 56.41 -30.92 14.83
N SER A 422 56.20 -31.30 16.09
CA SER A 422 55.06 -32.13 16.50
C SER A 422 53.94 -31.24 17.02
N MET A 423 52.70 -31.54 16.64
CA MET A 423 51.52 -30.79 17.02
C MET A 423 50.48 -31.74 17.60
N THR A 424 49.85 -31.35 18.71
CA THR A 424 48.78 -32.10 19.37
C THR A 424 47.56 -31.21 19.63
N GLY A 425 46.39 -31.83 19.77
CA GLY A 425 45.10 -31.16 19.91
C GLY A 425 44.24 -31.24 18.65
N SER A 426 42.96 -30.87 18.78
CA SER A 426 41.97 -30.87 17.70
C SER A 426 41.21 -29.53 17.62
N GLY A 427 40.58 -29.26 16.48
CA GLY A 427 39.91 -27.98 16.24
C GLY A 427 40.88 -26.80 16.16
N ALA A 428 40.44 -25.64 16.67
CA ALA A 428 41.15 -24.37 16.55
C ALA A 428 42.35 -24.23 17.50
N LYS A 429 42.29 -24.77 18.72
CA LYS A 429 43.38 -24.67 19.71
C LYS A 429 44.32 -25.86 19.59
N ARG A 430 45.60 -25.61 19.39
CA ARG A 430 46.62 -26.65 19.25
C ARG A 430 47.88 -26.31 20.03
N VAL A 431 48.64 -27.32 20.38
CA VAL A 431 49.92 -27.15 21.09
C VAL A 431 51.04 -27.69 20.22
N VAL A 432 52.01 -26.84 19.94
CA VAL A 432 53.20 -27.15 19.15
C VAL A 432 54.37 -27.45 20.08
N THR A 433 55.09 -28.53 19.80
CA THR A 433 56.33 -28.89 20.46
C THR A 433 57.43 -29.03 19.41
N ALA A 434 58.50 -28.26 19.59
CA ALA A 434 59.67 -28.27 18.73
C ALA A 434 60.84 -29.00 19.39
N LYS A 435 61.58 -29.79 18.60
CA LYS A 435 62.75 -30.57 19.06
C LYS A 435 64.09 -30.03 18.54
N LYS A 436 64.09 -29.33 17.40
CA LYS A 436 65.29 -28.81 16.74
C LYS A 436 65.05 -27.37 16.33
N THR A 437 66.10 -26.55 16.41
CA THR A 437 66.10 -25.17 15.88
C THR A 437 66.03 -25.18 14.35
N GLY A 438 65.45 -24.15 13.75
CA GLY A 438 65.30 -24.04 12.30
C GLY A 438 64.01 -23.36 11.89
N ILE A 439 63.45 -23.74 10.74
CA ILE A 439 62.16 -23.25 10.26
C ILE A 439 61.14 -24.38 10.36
N ALA A 440 60.01 -24.10 11.01
CA ALA A 440 58.83 -24.97 11.03
C ALA A 440 57.79 -24.42 10.07
N THR A 441 57.01 -25.31 9.46
CA THR A 441 55.91 -24.91 8.57
C THR A 441 54.62 -25.52 9.06
N ILE A 442 53.58 -24.70 9.16
CA ILE A 442 52.20 -25.11 9.41
C ILE A 442 51.43 -24.85 8.12
N THR A 443 50.76 -25.87 7.61
CA THR A 443 50.01 -25.78 6.36
C THR A 443 48.52 -25.95 6.62
N LEU A 444 47.73 -25.00 6.14
CA LEU A 444 46.27 -24.99 6.25
C LEU A 444 45.62 -25.38 4.93
N SER A 445 44.57 -26.19 4.99
CA SER A 445 43.79 -26.65 3.82
C SER A 445 42.39 -27.13 4.25
N GLY A 446 41.49 -27.35 3.30
CA GLY A 446 40.14 -27.89 3.57
C GLY A 446 39.05 -26.82 3.54
N GLY A 447 37.79 -27.25 3.34
CA GLY A 447 36.63 -26.35 3.24
C GLY A 447 36.71 -25.32 2.11
N GLY A 448 37.33 -25.67 0.97
CA GLY A 448 37.52 -24.76 -0.17
C GLY A 448 38.77 -23.88 -0.09
N LEU A 449 39.53 -23.91 1.02
CA LEU A 449 40.79 -23.18 1.15
C LEU A 449 41.92 -23.86 0.36
N THR A 450 42.57 -23.10 -0.52
CA THR A 450 43.81 -23.52 -1.18
C THR A 450 44.93 -23.70 -0.16
N LYS A 451 45.76 -24.73 -0.37
CA LYS A 451 46.87 -25.06 0.52
C LYS A 451 47.77 -23.85 0.77
N THR A 452 47.80 -23.37 2.01
CA THR A 452 48.53 -22.15 2.40
C THR A 452 49.54 -22.46 3.49
N ASP A 453 50.79 -22.06 3.28
CA ASP A 453 51.91 -22.37 4.16
C ASP A 453 52.30 -21.18 5.04
N PHE A 454 52.35 -21.39 6.36
CA PHE A 454 52.81 -20.43 7.36
C PHE A 454 54.16 -20.88 7.93
N LYS A 455 55.18 -20.04 7.80
CA LYS A 455 56.55 -20.32 8.28
C LYS A 455 56.77 -19.71 9.65
N PHE A 456 57.27 -20.52 10.58
CA PHE A 456 57.62 -20.13 11.94
C PHE A 456 59.11 -20.37 12.20
N ARG A 457 59.76 -19.44 12.89
CA ARG A 457 61.16 -19.56 13.32
C ARG A 457 61.22 -20.36 14.62
N VAL A 458 61.99 -21.44 14.65
CA VAL A 458 62.20 -22.24 15.85
C VAL A 458 63.50 -21.83 16.52
N LYS A 459 63.40 -21.12 17.65
CA LYS A 459 64.53 -20.59 18.42
C LYS A 459 64.74 -21.41 19.71
N ARG A 460 65.93 -21.31 20.28
CA ARG A 460 66.20 -21.81 21.64
C ARG A 460 65.63 -20.84 22.65
N ILE A 461 65.34 -21.35 23.85
CA ILE A 461 65.05 -20.51 25.02
C ILE A 461 66.20 -19.50 25.20
N PRO A 462 65.94 -18.23 25.50
CA PRO A 462 67.00 -17.25 25.78
C PRO A 462 67.98 -17.74 26.86
N ASP A 463 69.20 -17.19 26.87
CA ASP A 463 70.19 -17.56 27.87
C ASP A 463 69.71 -17.12 29.26
N PRO A 464 69.72 -18.01 30.28
CA PRO A 464 69.33 -17.63 31.62
C PRO A 464 70.41 -16.77 32.28
N VAL A 465 69.97 -15.79 33.05
CA VAL A 465 70.81 -14.97 33.91
C VAL A 465 70.99 -15.69 35.24
N VAL A 466 72.20 -16.16 35.51
CA VAL A 466 72.54 -16.84 36.76
C VAL A 466 72.78 -15.82 37.85
N LYS A 467 72.11 -16.03 38.99
CA LYS A 467 72.21 -15.17 40.18
C LYS A 467 72.57 -15.99 41.41
N CYS A 468 73.27 -15.35 42.35
CA CYS A 468 73.51 -15.84 43.70
C CYS A 468 73.07 -14.75 44.67
N ALA A 469 72.29 -15.08 45.71
CA ALA A 469 71.64 -14.08 46.58
C ALA A 469 70.83 -13.01 45.82
N GLY A 470 70.25 -13.36 44.67
CA GLY A 470 69.49 -12.43 43.83
C GLY A 470 70.34 -11.42 43.04
N LYS A 471 71.68 -11.53 43.08
CA LYS A 471 72.61 -10.62 42.40
C LYS A 471 73.51 -11.37 41.41
N MET A 472 74.01 -10.65 40.40
CA MET A 472 75.05 -11.15 39.48
C MET A 472 76.45 -10.82 40.00
N ASP A 473 76.59 -9.67 40.65
CA ASP A 473 77.86 -9.19 41.18
C ASP A 473 77.66 -8.25 42.41
N GLY A 474 78.77 -7.77 42.95
CA GLY A 474 78.81 -6.71 43.95
C GLY A 474 79.08 -7.19 45.38
N VAL A 475 78.76 -6.32 46.34
CA VAL A 475 79.06 -6.56 47.76
C VAL A 475 77.91 -7.31 48.45
N VAL A 476 78.23 -8.41 49.12
CA VAL A 476 77.27 -9.25 49.86
C VAL A 476 77.73 -9.39 51.30
N LYS A 477 76.80 -9.25 52.26
CA LYS A 477 77.10 -9.48 53.69
C LYS A 477 77.47 -10.94 53.92
N ALA A 478 78.48 -11.21 54.74
CA ALA A 478 78.94 -12.57 55.02
C ALA A 478 77.81 -13.54 55.42
N GLY A 479 76.89 -13.11 56.30
CA GLY A 479 75.74 -13.94 56.71
C GLY A 479 74.80 -14.30 55.55
N THR A 480 74.49 -13.34 54.68
CA THR A 480 73.62 -13.56 53.51
C THR A 480 74.26 -14.49 52.48
N PHE A 481 75.57 -14.37 52.27
CA PHE A 481 76.31 -15.23 51.34
C PHE A 481 76.40 -16.67 51.85
N LYS A 482 76.69 -16.86 53.15
CA LYS A 482 76.74 -18.20 53.79
C LYS A 482 75.41 -18.95 53.73
N ALA A 483 74.29 -18.22 53.79
CA ALA A 483 72.95 -18.78 53.71
C ALA A 483 72.55 -19.23 52.29
N GLN A 484 73.30 -18.84 51.25
CA GLN A 484 72.96 -19.24 49.89
C GLN A 484 73.22 -20.73 49.67
N LEU A 485 72.20 -21.41 49.13
CA LEU A 485 72.26 -22.85 48.87
C LEU A 485 72.84 -23.17 47.50
N GLY A 486 73.01 -22.19 46.62
CA GLY A 486 73.44 -22.43 45.25
C GLY A 486 73.27 -21.25 44.30
N LEU A 487 73.54 -21.52 43.02
CA LEU A 487 73.32 -20.63 41.90
C LEU A 487 71.94 -20.88 41.29
N ILE A 488 71.21 -19.81 40.99
CA ILE A 488 69.85 -19.87 40.44
C ILE A 488 69.87 -19.28 39.02
N PRO A 489 69.62 -20.08 37.96
CA PRO A 489 69.44 -19.58 36.62
C PRO A 489 68.03 -19.00 36.46
N ASN A 490 67.94 -17.70 36.20
CA ASN A 490 66.67 -17.00 36.01
C ASN A 490 66.44 -16.65 34.53
N LEU A 491 65.24 -16.91 34.01
CA LEU A 491 64.84 -16.46 32.67
C LEU A 491 64.03 -15.18 32.83
N GLU A 492 64.67 -14.04 32.59
CA GLU A 492 64.01 -12.74 32.66
C GLU A 492 63.22 -12.47 31.38
N ASN A 493 62.00 -11.94 31.52
CA ASN A 493 61.12 -11.57 30.40
C ASN A 493 60.84 -12.71 29.41
N PHE A 494 60.71 -13.94 29.91
CA PHE A 494 60.35 -15.10 29.10
C PHE A 494 58.93 -15.57 29.40
N ASP A 495 58.06 -15.51 28.40
CA ASP A 495 56.60 -15.72 28.55
C ASP A 495 56.17 -17.18 28.77
N PHE A 496 57.12 -18.12 28.73
CA PHE A 496 56.84 -19.55 28.89
C PHE A 496 57.40 -20.09 30.19
N ASP A 497 56.66 -21.02 30.81
CA ASP A 497 57.14 -21.74 31.98
C ASP A 497 58.26 -22.71 31.59
N ALA A 498 59.50 -22.32 31.88
CA ALA A 498 60.70 -23.12 31.65
C ALA A 498 61.68 -22.95 32.81
N ARG A 499 62.33 -24.05 33.20
CA ARG A 499 63.34 -24.07 34.26
C ARG A 499 64.66 -24.59 33.74
N CYS A 500 65.69 -23.75 33.79
CA CYS A 500 67.06 -24.13 33.44
C CYS A 500 67.80 -24.67 34.67
N ASN A 501 68.84 -25.46 34.43
CA ASN A 501 69.70 -26.02 35.48
C ASN A 501 71.17 -25.73 35.17
N ILE A 502 71.92 -25.28 36.18
CA ILE A 502 73.37 -25.21 36.18
C ILE A 502 73.94 -26.62 36.13
N GLN A 503 74.86 -26.85 35.20
CA GLN A 503 75.55 -28.12 35.02
C GLN A 503 76.93 -28.07 35.69
N SER A 504 77.70 -27.01 35.43
CA SER A 504 79.06 -26.85 35.96
C SER A 504 79.44 -25.39 36.11
N TYR A 505 80.39 -25.11 36.99
CA TYR A 505 81.04 -23.81 37.13
C TYR A 505 82.42 -23.97 37.77
N VAL A 506 83.28 -22.97 37.64
CA VAL A 506 84.56 -22.88 38.34
C VAL A 506 84.50 -21.71 39.32
N LEU A 507 84.60 -22.01 40.60
CA LEU A 507 84.68 -21.01 41.66
C LEU A 507 86.15 -20.67 41.92
N PHE A 508 86.54 -19.43 41.67
CA PHE A 508 87.76 -18.85 42.18
C PHE A 508 87.48 -18.21 43.53
N TYR A 509 88.10 -18.74 44.58
CA TYR A 509 88.01 -18.20 45.92
C TYR A 509 89.33 -17.52 46.28
N THR A 510 89.26 -16.24 46.64
CA THR A 510 90.40 -15.44 47.11
C THR A 510 90.13 -15.03 48.55
N LYS A 511 90.89 -15.61 49.48
CA LYS A 511 90.90 -15.18 50.87
C LYS A 511 91.72 -13.89 50.98
N LYS A 512 91.35 -12.98 51.89
CA LYS A 512 92.11 -11.75 52.11
C LYS A 512 93.61 -12.04 52.32
N GLY A 513 94.46 -11.51 51.44
CA GLY A 513 95.92 -11.60 51.52
C GLY A 513 96.51 -12.95 51.07
N GLN A 514 95.76 -13.77 50.32
CA GLN A 514 96.23 -15.04 49.76
C GLN A 514 95.93 -15.13 48.26
N ASP A 515 96.69 -15.96 47.55
CA ASP A 515 96.47 -16.23 46.13
C ASP A 515 95.13 -16.94 45.88
N PRO A 516 94.46 -16.64 44.75
CA PRO A 516 93.23 -17.31 44.37
C PRO A 516 93.50 -18.77 44.01
N TYR A 517 92.59 -19.67 44.40
CA TYR A 517 92.59 -21.04 43.89
C TYR A 517 91.21 -21.41 43.33
N ALA A 518 91.24 -22.28 42.33
CA ALA A 518 90.07 -22.68 41.56
C ALA A 518 89.47 -23.99 42.11
N ILE A 519 88.15 -24.01 42.30
CA ILE A 519 87.38 -25.17 42.72
C ILE A 519 86.33 -25.44 41.64
N LYS A 520 86.29 -26.68 41.14
CA LYS A 520 85.23 -27.09 40.20
C LYS A 520 83.94 -27.39 40.98
N GLY A 521 82.85 -26.78 40.58
CA GLY A 521 81.51 -27.03 41.10
C GLY A 521 80.57 -27.58 40.03
N SER A 522 79.53 -28.28 40.48
CA SER A 522 78.54 -28.93 39.63
C SER A 522 77.14 -28.79 40.22
N GLY A 523 76.13 -28.66 39.36
CA GLY A 523 74.73 -28.55 39.74
C GLY A 523 74.32 -27.15 40.25
N ASN A 524 73.01 -26.97 40.50
CA ASN A 524 72.47 -25.71 41.03
C ASN A 524 72.93 -25.45 42.47
N ARG A 525 73.01 -26.50 43.30
CA ARG A 525 73.30 -26.38 44.74
C ARG A 525 74.79 -26.48 45.01
N PHE A 526 75.29 -25.66 45.92
CA PHE A 526 76.66 -25.77 46.40
C PHE A 526 76.87 -27.11 47.11
N SER A 527 77.94 -27.80 46.76
CA SER A 527 78.31 -29.10 47.33
C SER A 527 79.84 -29.25 47.43
N GLY A 528 80.29 -30.25 48.19
CA GLY A 528 81.72 -30.56 48.35
C GLY A 528 82.56 -29.37 48.83
N GLN A 529 83.72 -29.18 48.21
CA GLN A 529 84.65 -28.10 48.54
C GLN A 529 84.04 -26.71 48.35
N VAL A 530 83.16 -26.53 47.35
CA VAL A 530 82.48 -25.24 47.11
C VAL A 530 81.61 -24.84 48.31
N LEU A 531 80.84 -25.77 48.86
CA LEU A 531 80.01 -25.50 50.03
C LEU A 531 80.86 -25.14 51.26
N GLN A 532 81.97 -25.86 51.46
CA GLN A 532 82.87 -25.61 52.59
C GLN A 532 83.49 -24.20 52.55
N VAL A 533 83.90 -23.72 51.37
CA VAL A 533 84.44 -22.35 51.26
C VAL A 533 83.34 -21.30 51.41
N VAL A 534 82.16 -21.51 50.82
CA VAL A 534 81.03 -20.58 50.95
C VAL A 534 80.58 -20.42 52.41
N GLN A 535 80.50 -21.52 53.18
CA GLN A 535 80.14 -21.47 54.61
C GLN A 535 81.21 -20.78 55.47
N LYS A 536 82.48 -20.81 55.03
CA LYS A 536 83.62 -20.17 55.71
C LYS A 536 83.86 -18.72 55.31
N ALA A 537 83.01 -18.13 54.46
CA ALA A 537 83.15 -16.76 53.98
C ALA A 537 83.38 -15.72 55.10
N LYS A 538 84.39 -14.87 54.95
CA LYS A 538 84.70 -13.77 55.88
C LYS A 538 84.73 -12.43 55.14
N ALA A 539 84.63 -11.34 55.90
CA ALA A 539 84.73 -9.99 55.34
C ALA A 539 86.04 -9.80 54.56
N ASN A 540 85.93 -9.18 53.38
CA ASN A 540 86.95 -8.97 52.35
C ASN A 540 87.38 -10.19 51.52
N ASP A 541 86.76 -11.35 51.70
CA ASP A 541 86.93 -12.46 50.76
C ASP A 541 86.27 -12.14 49.41
N THR A 542 86.81 -12.69 48.33
CA THR A 542 86.25 -12.56 46.97
C THR A 542 85.92 -13.92 46.39
N TYR A 543 84.71 -14.04 45.83
CA TYR A 543 84.19 -15.26 45.19
C TYR A 543 83.83 -14.95 43.74
N MET A 544 84.51 -15.59 42.79
CA MET A 544 84.22 -15.42 41.36
C MET A 544 83.80 -16.74 40.74
N PHE A 545 82.56 -16.80 40.27
CA PHE A 545 82.04 -17.94 39.52
C PHE A 545 82.27 -17.67 38.04
N THR A 546 83.12 -18.48 37.43
CA THR A 546 83.48 -18.40 36.01
C THR A 546 83.11 -19.70 35.31
N GLU A 547 83.11 -19.68 33.98
CA GLU A 547 82.75 -20.83 33.15
C GLU A 547 81.43 -21.50 33.55
N VAL A 548 80.47 -20.69 34.01
CA VAL A 548 79.16 -21.18 34.42
C VAL A 548 78.45 -21.72 33.17
N LYS A 549 78.05 -22.98 33.22
CA LYS A 549 77.30 -23.65 32.14
C LYS A 549 75.90 -24.00 32.63
N ALA A 550 74.89 -23.57 31.90
CA ALA A 550 73.48 -23.88 32.16
C ALA A 550 72.89 -24.72 31.01
N LYS A 551 71.91 -25.56 31.34
CA LYS A 551 71.15 -26.39 30.40
C LYS A 551 69.66 -26.10 30.61
N CYS A 552 69.00 -25.59 29.59
CA CYS A 552 67.56 -25.35 29.58
C CYS A 552 66.81 -26.52 28.91
N PRO A 553 65.48 -26.62 29.11
CA PRO A 553 64.67 -27.63 28.41
C PRO A 553 64.87 -27.51 26.89
N GLY A 554 65.15 -28.63 26.22
CA GLY A 554 65.43 -28.64 24.78
C GLY A 554 66.89 -28.41 24.36
N ASP A 555 67.78 -28.03 25.29
CA ASP A 555 69.21 -27.96 25.01
C ASP A 555 69.83 -29.37 24.93
N ILE A 556 70.59 -29.63 23.86
CA ILE A 556 71.35 -30.87 23.71
C ILE A 556 72.58 -30.85 24.62
N VAL A 557 73.28 -29.71 24.67
CA VAL A 557 74.52 -29.49 25.43
C VAL A 557 74.37 -28.26 26.31
N ALA A 558 75.01 -28.25 27.48
CA ALA A 558 75.05 -27.08 28.36
C ALA A 558 75.81 -25.92 27.69
N ARG A 559 75.26 -24.72 27.78
CA ARG A 559 75.82 -23.49 27.21
C ARG A 559 76.44 -22.62 28.28
N ARG A 560 77.51 -21.89 27.94
CA ARG A 560 78.15 -20.93 28.84
C ARG A 560 77.24 -19.72 29.01
N VAL A 561 77.06 -19.29 30.25
CA VAL A 561 76.24 -18.13 30.63
C VAL A 561 77.10 -17.12 31.39
N ASN A 562 76.47 -16.11 32.00
CA ASN A 562 77.17 -15.06 32.72
C ASN A 562 78.01 -15.61 33.89
N GLY A 563 79.16 -14.95 34.14
CA GLY A 563 79.92 -15.13 35.36
C GLY A 563 79.34 -14.32 36.51
N LEU A 564 79.79 -14.60 37.73
CA LEU A 564 79.41 -13.85 38.92
C LEU A 564 80.65 -13.46 39.72
N SER A 565 80.64 -12.29 40.36
CA SER A 565 81.77 -11.81 41.18
C SER A 565 81.27 -11.11 42.43
N PHE A 566 81.59 -11.67 43.60
CA PHE A 566 81.12 -11.16 44.88
C PHE A 566 82.28 -10.81 45.80
N LYS A 567 82.22 -9.62 46.39
CA LYS A 567 83.09 -9.22 47.50
C LYS A 567 82.32 -9.29 48.80
N ILE A 568 82.84 -10.02 49.78
CA ILE A 568 82.18 -10.19 51.06
C ILE A 568 82.48 -8.98 51.96
N ARG A 569 81.45 -8.44 52.62
CA ARG A 569 81.60 -7.38 53.63
C ARG A 569 81.13 -7.84 54.99
#